data_AF-A0A942A1N4-F1
#
_entry.id   AF-A0A942A1N4-F1
#
_cell.length_a   1.000
_cell.length_b   1.000
_cell.length_c   1.000
_cell.angle_alpha   90.00
_cell.angle_beta   90.00
_cell.angle_gamma   90.00
#
_symmetry.space_group_name_H-M   'P 1'
#
loop_
_entity.id
_entity.type
_entity.pdbx_description
1 polymer ?
#
loop_
_entity_poly.entity_id
_entity_poly.type
_entity_poly.pdbx_seq_one_letter_code
_entity_poly.pdbx_strand_id
1 'polypeptide(L)'
;MGTKGMSVLRHIVEQERKFPQATGSLTGLLMDLIYAAKVISREVNKAGLVDILGLTGEENISGDEVKKLDEYANDKLFNAMDHGGHLCAMASEENDEIIPIPDQFPKGKYVLLFDPLDGSSNIDANVSIGTIFSIHRKKTDGENGTIEDCLQKGCDQIAAGYIIYGSSTVLVYTTGQGVNGYTLDPSVGEFLLSHEDIKTPPKGKIYSANEGNAKFWNEGTKKYISHLKEKDSDTGRPYSLRYIGSLVSDFHRNLLYGGIFLYPADYKDPKNPKGKLRLLYEASPLAFIIEQAGGMATTGKENIMDIVPTELHQKVPLIIGSKEDVLTYQKFVADNTG
;
A
#
# COMPACT_ATOMS: atom_id res chain seq x y z
N MET A 1 18.48 -15.06 21.82
CA MET A 1 17.26 -14.28 22.13
C MET A 1 16.54 -14.05 20.82
N GLY A 2 15.23 -14.27 20.78
CA GLY A 2 14.45 -13.95 19.58
C GLY A 2 14.51 -12.45 19.27
N THR A 3 14.35 -12.09 18.00
CA THR A 3 14.27 -10.72 17.47
C THR A 3 12.92 -10.05 17.79
N LYS A 4 11.90 -10.84 18.18
CA LYS A 4 10.57 -10.36 18.57
C LYS A 4 10.67 -9.33 19.71
N GLY A 5 10.01 -8.18 19.54
CA GLY A 5 10.05 -7.07 20.50
C GLY A 5 11.21 -6.09 20.27
N MET A 6 12.06 -6.31 19.26
CA MET A 6 13.08 -5.33 18.86
C MET A 6 12.40 -4.08 18.25
N SER A 7 12.85 -2.88 18.62
CA SER A 7 12.32 -1.65 18.01
C SER A 7 12.69 -1.56 16.54
N VAL A 8 11.80 -0.94 15.74
CA VAL A 8 12.01 -0.72 14.31
C VAL A 8 13.30 0.05 14.03
N LEU A 9 13.62 1.08 14.84
CA LEU A 9 14.86 1.84 14.72
C LEU A 9 16.09 0.95 14.89
N ARG A 10 16.11 0.12 15.94
CA ARG A 10 17.21 -0.80 16.18
C ARG A 10 17.36 -1.78 15.01
N HIS A 11 16.25 -2.33 14.53
CA HIS A 11 16.28 -3.25 13.40
C HIS A 11 16.83 -2.59 12.13
N ILE A 12 16.37 -1.39 11.79
CA ILE A 12 16.88 -0.63 10.63
C ILE A 12 18.39 -0.37 10.76
N VAL A 13 18.85 0.09 11.91
CA VAL A 13 20.29 0.36 12.15
C VAL A 13 21.14 -0.92 12.06
N GLU A 14 20.65 -2.06 12.58
CA GLU A 14 21.33 -3.34 12.46
C GLU A 14 21.40 -3.83 11.00
N GLN A 15 20.37 -3.58 10.19
CA GLN A 15 20.39 -3.89 8.75
C GLN A 15 21.30 -2.92 7.98
N GLU A 16 21.27 -1.62 8.28
CA GLU A 16 22.11 -0.60 7.63
C GLU A 16 23.60 -0.93 7.75
N ARG A 17 24.04 -1.42 8.92
CA ARG A 17 25.43 -1.84 9.17
C ARG A 17 25.93 -2.94 8.24
N LYS A 18 25.03 -3.68 7.58
CA LYS A 18 25.38 -4.70 6.59
C LYS A 18 25.76 -4.09 5.22
N PHE A 19 25.50 -2.80 5.03
CA PHE A 19 25.75 -2.08 3.77
C PHE A 19 26.70 -0.90 4.00
N PRO A 20 28.02 -1.09 3.80
CA PRO A 20 29.01 -0.02 4.04
C PRO A 20 28.79 1.27 3.23
N GLN A 21 28.05 1.18 2.13
CA GLN A 21 27.72 2.30 1.24
C GLN A 21 26.47 3.08 1.70
N ALA A 22 25.75 2.60 2.72
CA ALA A 22 24.56 3.24 3.23
C ALA A 22 24.93 4.54 3.96
N THR A 23 24.24 5.63 3.64
CA THR A 23 24.53 6.96 4.18
C THR A 23 23.59 7.38 5.31
N GLY A 24 22.76 6.47 5.85
CA GLY A 24 21.70 6.79 6.81
C GLY A 24 20.48 7.55 6.27
N SER A 25 20.52 8.06 5.03
CA SER A 25 19.43 8.90 4.50
C SER A 25 18.10 8.14 4.33
N LEU A 26 18.13 6.86 3.96
CA LEU A 26 16.92 6.03 3.93
C LEU A 26 16.41 5.72 5.34
N THR A 27 17.32 5.54 6.31
CA THR A 27 16.98 5.36 7.72
C THR A 27 16.23 6.57 8.25
N GLY A 28 16.73 7.79 8.01
CA GLY A 28 16.04 9.03 8.38
C GLY A 28 14.64 9.13 7.78
N LEU A 29 14.53 8.93 6.46
CA LEU A 29 13.23 8.95 5.76
C LEU A 29 12.21 7.95 6.33
N LEU A 30 12.63 6.73 6.65
CA LEU A 30 11.74 5.73 7.26
C LEU A 30 11.33 6.16 8.68
N MET A 31 12.22 6.79 9.45
CA MET A 31 11.90 7.29 10.78
C MET A 31 10.90 8.45 10.75
N ASP A 32 11.00 9.35 9.77
CA ASP A 32 10.03 10.42 9.53
C ASP A 32 8.65 9.83 9.17
N LEU A 33 8.63 8.77 8.35
CA LEU A 33 7.41 8.03 7.99
C LEU A 33 6.77 7.38 9.22
N ILE A 34 7.57 6.72 10.05
CA ILE A 34 7.13 6.10 11.29
C ILE A 34 6.55 7.14 12.25
N TYR A 35 7.16 8.32 12.33
CA TYR A 35 6.63 9.42 13.12
C TYR A 35 5.26 9.87 12.61
N ALA A 36 5.13 10.14 11.31
CA ALA A 36 3.85 10.51 10.70
C ALA A 36 2.76 9.44 10.96
N ALA A 37 3.09 8.17 10.78
CA ALA A 37 2.18 7.05 11.03
C ALA A 37 1.69 6.99 12.49
N LYS A 38 2.54 7.33 13.48
CA LYS A 38 2.12 7.41 14.89
C LYS A 38 1.15 8.57 15.13
N VAL A 39 1.37 9.72 14.49
CA VAL A 39 0.48 10.88 14.58
C VAL A 39 -0.89 10.56 13.96
N ILE A 40 -0.91 9.96 12.76
CA ILE A 40 -2.14 9.55 12.08
C ILE A 40 -2.88 8.50 12.92
N SER A 41 -2.19 7.45 13.39
CA SER A 41 -2.77 6.42 14.27
C SER A 41 -3.44 7.02 15.51
N ARG A 42 -2.83 8.03 16.13
CA ARG A 42 -3.41 8.71 17.30
C ARG A 42 -4.75 9.37 16.98
N GLU A 43 -4.87 10.03 15.82
CA GLU A 43 -6.12 10.69 15.42
C GLU A 43 -7.18 9.69 14.93
N VAL A 44 -6.78 8.68 14.14
CA VAL A 44 -7.70 7.61 13.69
C VAL A 44 -8.37 6.95 14.90
N ASN A 45 -7.61 6.65 15.96
CA ASN A 45 -8.13 6.04 17.19
C ASN A 45 -9.09 6.92 17.99
N LYS A 46 -9.20 8.21 17.64
CA LYS A 46 -10.07 9.18 18.30
C LYS A 46 -11.07 9.81 17.33
N ALA A 47 -11.16 9.33 16.09
CA ALA A 47 -11.98 9.94 15.06
C ALA A 47 -13.45 10.12 15.53
N GLY A 48 -14.01 9.17 16.29
CA GLY A 48 -15.36 9.27 16.86
C GLY A 48 -15.57 10.31 17.96
N LEU A 49 -14.49 10.88 18.51
CA LEU A 49 -14.50 11.83 19.63
C LEU A 49 -14.02 13.23 19.24
N VAL A 50 -13.36 13.34 18.10
CA VAL A 50 -12.85 14.59 17.55
C VAL A 50 -13.67 14.89 16.31
N ASP A 51 -14.03 16.16 16.08
CA ASP A 51 -14.78 16.59 14.89
C ASP A 51 -13.92 16.45 13.62
N ILE A 52 -13.50 15.23 13.26
CA ILE A 52 -12.73 14.86 12.06
C ILE A 52 -13.59 13.96 11.16
N LEU A 53 -14.68 13.42 11.71
CA LEU A 53 -15.69 12.62 11.00
C LEU A 53 -16.79 13.54 10.45
N GLY A 54 -16.51 14.29 9.38
CA GLY A 54 -17.60 14.83 8.56
C GLY A 54 -17.39 16.21 7.93
N LEU A 55 -18.21 16.42 6.90
CA LEU A 55 -18.34 17.56 5.96
C LEU A 55 -18.76 18.91 6.57
N THR A 56 -18.43 19.19 7.83
CA THR A 56 -18.85 20.43 8.49
C THR A 56 -17.67 21.37 8.53
N GLY A 57 -17.67 22.37 7.63
CA GLY A 57 -16.81 23.55 7.70
C GLY A 57 -17.12 24.43 8.93
N GLU A 58 -17.31 23.81 10.09
CA GLU A 58 -17.45 24.45 11.38
C GLU A 58 -16.08 24.46 12.06
N GLU A 59 -15.71 25.60 12.66
CA GLU A 59 -14.52 25.72 13.50
C GLU A 59 -14.69 24.81 14.73
N ASN A 60 -13.65 24.04 15.05
CA ASN A 60 -13.63 23.26 16.28
C ASN A 60 -13.63 24.19 17.52
N ILE A 61 -13.85 23.63 18.71
CA ILE A 61 -13.88 24.39 19.99
C ILE A 61 -12.54 25.12 20.27
N SER A 62 -11.47 24.77 19.54
CA SER A 62 -10.14 25.37 19.62
C SER A 62 -9.88 26.46 18.55
N GLY A 63 -10.83 26.69 17.62
CA GLY A 63 -10.73 27.67 16.54
C GLY A 63 -10.03 27.20 15.25
N ASP A 64 -9.75 25.89 15.09
CA ASP A 64 -9.21 25.36 13.83
C ASP A 64 -10.33 24.83 12.91
N GLU A 65 -10.15 24.99 11.60
CA GLU A 65 -11.03 24.37 10.60
C GLU A 65 -11.01 22.83 10.71
N VAL A 66 -12.19 22.22 10.74
CA VAL A 66 -12.37 20.77 10.67
C VAL A 66 -11.92 20.26 9.29
N LYS A 67 -10.84 19.49 9.26
CA LYS A 67 -10.33 18.81 8.05
C LYS A 67 -10.82 17.37 7.98
N LYS A 68 -11.06 16.88 6.77
CA LYS A 68 -11.28 15.44 6.57
C LYS A 68 -10.03 14.66 6.94
N LEU A 69 -10.20 13.44 7.43
CA LEU A 69 -9.08 12.61 7.88
C LEU A 69 -8.07 12.31 6.76
N ASP A 70 -8.53 12.23 5.50
CA ASP A 70 -7.69 12.06 4.31
C ASP A 70 -6.73 13.26 4.12
N GLU A 71 -7.27 14.48 4.13
CA GLU A 71 -6.51 15.73 4.07
C GLU A 71 -5.56 15.88 5.25
N TYR A 72 -6.03 15.50 6.45
CA TYR A 72 -5.20 15.48 7.65
C TYR A 72 -4.01 14.53 7.49
N ALA A 73 -4.24 13.30 7.03
CA ALA A 73 -3.18 12.32 6.82
C ALA A 73 -2.17 12.79 5.76
N ASN A 74 -2.66 13.39 4.66
CA ASN A 74 -1.82 13.99 3.64
C ASN A 74 -0.91 15.09 4.22
N ASP A 75 -1.48 16.02 4.98
CA ASP A 75 -0.74 17.10 5.64
C ASP A 75 0.29 16.57 6.62
N LYS A 76 -0.04 15.55 7.42
CA LYS A 76 0.91 14.99 8.40
C LYS A 76 2.06 14.24 7.74
N LEU A 77 1.81 13.55 6.63
CA LEU A 77 2.88 12.95 5.84
C LEU A 77 3.75 14.04 5.21
N PHE A 78 3.15 15.03 4.54
CA PHE A 78 3.89 16.14 3.94
C PHE A 78 4.80 16.85 4.95
N ASN A 79 4.25 17.32 6.07
CA ASN A 79 4.98 18.08 7.08
C ASN A 79 6.06 17.27 7.80
N ALA A 80 5.94 15.94 7.84
CA ALA A 80 7.00 15.09 8.39
C ALA A 80 8.19 14.93 7.44
N MET A 81 7.98 15.15 6.14
CA MET A 81 8.90 14.76 5.07
C MET A 81 9.60 15.94 4.38
N ASP A 82 9.03 17.14 4.46
CA ASP A 82 9.43 18.31 3.68
C ASP A 82 10.80 18.91 4.07
N HIS A 83 11.33 18.61 5.25
CA HIS A 83 12.51 19.27 5.81
C HIS A 83 13.70 18.35 6.09
N GLY A 84 13.53 17.01 5.99
CA GLY A 84 14.55 16.03 6.39
C GLY A 84 15.78 15.94 5.48
N GLY A 85 15.75 16.56 4.29
CA GLY A 85 16.88 16.50 3.35
C GLY A 85 17.04 15.16 2.63
N HIS A 86 16.02 14.31 2.67
CA HIS A 86 16.06 12.96 2.09
C HIS A 86 15.39 12.89 0.72
N LEU A 87 14.37 13.71 0.51
CA LEU A 87 13.52 13.70 -0.68
C LEU A 87 13.86 14.87 -1.63
N CYS A 88 13.65 14.68 -2.93
CA CYS A 88 13.68 15.77 -3.92
C CYS A 88 12.28 16.14 -4.43
N ALA A 89 11.31 15.23 -4.32
CA ALA A 89 9.89 15.44 -4.61
C ALA A 89 9.04 14.38 -3.90
N MET A 90 7.75 14.66 -3.78
CA MET A 90 6.72 13.73 -3.31
C MET A 90 5.57 13.64 -4.32
N ALA A 91 4.77 12.58 -4.24
CA ALA A 91 3.50 12.46 -4.95
C ALA A 91 2.47 11.79 -4.05
N SER A 92 1.25 12.34 -4.02
CA SER A 92 0.15 11.84 -3.20
C SER A 92 -1.05 11.48 -4.07
N GLU A 93 -1.87 10.53 -3.64
CA GLU A 93 -3.18 10.27 -4.23
C GLU A 93 -4.11 11.51 -4.14
N GLU A 94 -3.90 12.36 -3.14
CA GLU A 94 -4.69 13.56 -2.84
C GLU A 94 -4.21 14.83 -3.56
N ASN A 95 -3.15 14.74 -4.37
CA ASN A 95 -2.56 15.88 -5.08
C ASN A 95 -2.49 15.64 -6.58
N ASP A 96 -3.05 16.57 -7.38
CA ASP A 96 -3.08 16.45 -8.85
C ASP A 96 -1.68 16.44 -9.47
N GLU A 97 -0.75 17.22 -8.91
CA GLU A 97 0.63 17.36 -9.37
C GLU A 97 1.62 16.82 -8.32
N ILE A 98 2.90 16.69 -8.72
CA ILE A 98 3.96 16.38 -7.77
C ILE A 98 4.09 17.50 -6.73
N ILE A 99 4.48 17.13 -5.52
CA ILE A 99 4.70 18.05 -4.41
C ILE A 99 6.20 18.33 -4.32
N PRO A 100 6.68 19.53 -4.68
CA PRO A 100 8.08 19.88 -4.56
C PRO A 100 8.48 20.05 -3.10
N ILE A 101 9.75 19.76 -2.79
CA ILE A 101 10.33 20.11 -1.50
C ILE A 101 10.53 21.64 -1.45
N PRO A 102 10.06 22.33 -0.39
CA PRO A 102 10.20 23.78 -0.28
C PRO A 102 11.65 24.24 -0.41
N ASP A 103 11.89 25.34 -1.12
CA ASP A 103 13.24 25.79 -1.49
C ASP A 103 14.13 26.15 -0.30
N GLN A 104 13.56 26.46 0.86
CA GLN A 104 14.33 26.71 2.08
C GLN A 104 14.91 25.43 2.72
N PHE A 105 14.45 24.26 2.31
CA PHE A 105 14.88 22.98 2.88
C PHE A 105 15.83 22.22 1.93
N PRO A 106 16.78 21.43 2.48
CA PRO A 106 17.67 20.64 1.66
C PRO A 106 16.89 19.60 0.85
N LYS A 107 17.33 19.35 -0.38
CA LYS A 107 16.78 18.32 -1.27
C LYS A 107 17.70 17.10 -1.27
N GLY A 108 17.10 15.91 -1.25
CA GLY A 108 17.80 14.64 -1.19
C GLY A 108 17.75 13.84 -2.50
N LYS A 109 17.97 12.53 -2.38
CA LYS A 109 18.18 11.62 -3.53
C LYS A 109 17.02 10.66 -3.78
N TYR A 110 15.91 10.84 -3.08
CA TYR A 110 14.76 9.96 -3.13
C TYR A 110 13.49 10.71 -3.53
N VAL A 111 12.52 9.97 -4.04
CA VAL A 111 11.13 10.44 -4.15
C VAL A 111 10.23 9.53 -3.33
N LEU A 112 9.18 10.10 -2.76
CA LEU A 112 8.17 9.38 -1.97
C LEU A 112 6.82 9.50 -2.66
N LEU A 113 6.22 8.37 -2.98
CA LEU A 113 4.88 8.25 -3.54
C LEU A 113 3.99 7.60 -2.48
N PHE A 114 2.84 8.17 -2.17
CA PHE A 114 2.00 7.65 -1.08
C PHE A 114 0.50 7.80 -1.32
N ASP A 115 -0.24 6.84 -0.78
CA ASP A 115 -1.67 6.97 -0.49
C ASP A 115 -1.76 7.28 1.01
N PRO A 116 -2.13 8.52 1.40
CA PRO A 116 -2.13 8.91 2.80
C PRO A 116 -3.13 8.12 3.63
N LEU A 117 -4.28 7.74 3.05
CA LEU A 117 -5.35 7.05 3.74
C LEU A 117 -6.20 6.12 2.84
N ASP A 118 -5.68 4.93 2.54
CA ASP A 118 -6.41 3.87 1.86
C ASP A 118 -7.64 3.43 2.66
N GLY A 119 -8.75 3.29 1.93
CA GLY A 119 -10.01 2.84 2.49
C GLY A 119 -10.81 3.97 3.15
N SER A 120 -10.53 5.23 2.81
CA SER A 120 -11.23 6.41 3.36
C SER A 120 -12.76 6.30 3.42
N SER A 121 -13.40 5.64 2.45
CA SER A 121 -14.85 5.37 2.48
C SER A 121 -15.35 4.57 3.70
N ASN A 122 -14.44 3.98 4.47
CA ASN A 122 -14.71 3.14 5.63
C ASN A 122 -14.46 3.83 6.98
N ILE A 123 -13.99 5.09 6.98
CA ILE A 123 -13.65 5.84 8.19
C ILE A 123 -14.85 5.92 9.14
N ASP A 124 -16.00 6.40 8.65
CA ASP A 124 -17.21 6.59 9.45
C ASP A 124 -17.77 5.28 10.03
N ALA A 125 -17.46 4.16 9.38
CA ALA A 125 -17.89 2.82 9.80
C ALA A 125 -16.94 2.18 10.84
N ASN A 126 -15.86 2.88 11.22
CA ASN A 126 -14.81 2.38 12.11
C ASN A 126 -14.22 1.04 11.64
N VAL A 127 -14.10 0.88 10.31
CA VAL A 127 -13.47 -0.26 9.67
C VAL A 127 -11.99 0.06 9.44
N SER A 128 -11.15 -0.97 9.34
CA SER A 128 -9.71 -0.78 9.17
C SER A 128 -9.38 -0.06 7.86
N ILE A 129 -8.47 0.91 7.98
CA ILE A 129 -7.92 1.77 6.93
C ILE A 129 -6.38 1.75 7.03
N GLY A 130 -5.66 2.47 6.17
CA GLY A 130 -4.21 2.49 6.27
C GLY A 130 -3.51 3.51 5.38
N THR A 131 -2.19 3.55 5.44
CA THR A 131 -1.34 4.39 4.58
C THR A 131 -0.48 3.46 3.72
N ILE A 132 -0.28 3.77 2.44
CA ILE A 132 0.59 3.00 1.54
C ILE A 132 1.69 3.92 1.02
N PHE A 133 2.92 3.42 0.91
CA PHE A 133 4.04 4.22 0.43
C PHE A 133 5.00 3.42 -0.46
N SER A 134 5.61 4.14 -1.40
CA SER A 134 6.65 3.70 -2.33
C SER A 134 7.79 4.71 -2.34
N ILE A 135 9.03 4.23 -2.31
CA ILE A 135 10.24 5.05 -2.35
C ILE A 135 11.10 4.63 -3.53
N HIS A 136 11.45 5.61 -4.37
CA HIS A 136 12.40 5.44 -5.47
C HIS A 136 13.61 6.34 -5.29
N ARG A 137 14.69 6.03 -6.01
CA ARG A 137 15.80 6.96 -6.20
C ARG A 137 15.46 7.97 -7.28
N LYS A 138 15.93 9.20 -7.11
CA LYS A 138 15.92 10.21 -8.16
C LYS A 138 16.66 9.68 -9.40
N LYS A 139 16.12 9.94 -10.59
CA LYS A 139 16.71 9.59 -11.90
C LYS A 139 17.27 10.79 -12.63
N THR A 140 16.61 11.94 -12.50
CA THR A 140 16.99 13.15 -13.23
C THR A 140 18.20 13.86 -12.61
N ASP A 141 18.92 14.59 -13.46
CA ASP A 141 19.98 15.49 -13.03
C ASP A 141 19.41 16.78 -12.43
N GLY A 142 20.23 17.48 -11.65
CA GLY A 142 19.85 18.74 -10.99
C GLY A 142 19.41 18.55 -9.55
N GLU A 143 18.98 19.64 -8.91
CA GLU A 143 18.62 19.64 -7.49
C GLU A 143 17.16 19.24 -7.25
N ASN A 144 16.23 19.88 -7.98
CA ASN A 144 14.79 19.67 -7.84
C ASN A 144 14.34 18.32 -8.40
N GLY A 145 13.40 17.66 -7.72
CA GLY A 145 12.70 16.51 -8.28
C GLY A 145 11.71 16.92 -9.38
N THR A 146 11.47 16.02 -10.32
CA THR A 146 10.59 16.22 -11.46
C THR A 146 9.57 15.08 -11.54
N ILE A 147 8.58 15.20 -12.45
CA ILE A 147 7.60 14.14 -12.66
C ILE A 147 8.24 12.86 -13.18
N GLU A 148 9.34 12.95 -13.95
CA GLU A 148 10.08 11.77 -14.43
C GLU A 148 10.67 10.96 -13.27
N ASP A 149 11.04 11.61 -12.18
CA ASP A 149 11.48 10.92 -10.97
C ASP A 149 10.35 10.15 -10.30
N CYS A 150 9.08 10.51 -10.53
CA CYS A 150 7.92 9.79 -10.00
C CYS A 150 7.42 8.69 -10.94
N LEU A 151 7.58 8.85 -12.27
CA LEU A 151 7.11 7.90 -13.28
C LEU A 151 8.12 6.76 -13.51
N GLN A 152 8.32 5.94 -12.49
CA GLN A 152 9.24 4.81 -12.52
C GLN A 152 8.52 3.46 -12.41
N LYS A 153 9.11 2.42 -13.01
CA LYS A 153 8.58 1.05 -12.90
C LYS A 153 8.58 0.59 -11.46
N GLY A 154 7.62 -0.27 -11.08
CA GLY A 154 7.58 -0.85 -9.75
C GLY A 154 8.87 -1.59 -9.37
N CYS A 155 9.56 -2.23 -10.33
CA CYS A 155 10.85 -2.90 -10.08
C CYS A 155 12.02 -1.97 -9.72
N ASP A 156 11.87 -0.65 -9.94
CA ASP A 156 12.86 0.36 -9.55
C ASP A 156 12.67 0.85 -8.09
N GLN A 157 11.65 0.36 -7.37
CA GLN A 157 11.42 0.69 -5.96
C GLN A 157 12.59 0.21 -5.10
N ILE A 158 13.08 1.08 -4.20
CA ILE A 158 14.12 0.70 -3.23
C ILE A 158 13.55 0.34 -1.87
N ALA A 159 12.34 0.82 -1.57
CA ALA A 159 11.57 0.46 -0.40
C ALA A 159 10.09 0.70 -0.67
N ALA A 160 9.23 -0.13 -0.10
CA ALA A 160 7.79 0.05 -0.13
C ALA A 160 7.18 -0.56 1.13
N GLY A 161 6.03 -0.04 1.53
CA GLY A 161 5.35 -0.50 2.72
C GLY A 161 3.94 0.03 2.83
N TYR A 162 3.30 -0.38 3.92
CA TYR A 162 2.01 0.13 4.33
C TYR A 162 1.88 0.11 5.85
N ILE A 163 0.96 0.92 6.36
CA ILE A 163 0.52 0.92 7.74
C ILE A 163 -0.96 0.57 7.75
N ILE A 164 -1.38 -0.33 8.65
CA ILE A 164 -2.80 -0.55 8.94
C ILE A 164 -3.15 0.13 10.25
N TYR A 165 -4.23 0.91 10.23
CA TYR A 165 -4.92 1.44 11.40
C TYR A 165 -6.16 0.58 11.64
N GLY A 166 -5.96 -0.57 12.29
CA GLY A 166 -7.02 -1.53 12.60
C GLY A 166 -7.12 -1.77 14.10
N SER A 167 -7.45 -3.01 14.50
CA SER A 167 -7.47 -3.40 15.93
C SER A 167 -6.14 -3.13 16.67
N SER A 168 -5.04 -3.10 15.93
CA SER A 168 -3.74 -2.57 16.33
C SER A 168 -3.13 -1.84 15.14
N THR A 169 -2.21 -0.90 15.38
CA THR A 169 -1.45 -0.26 14.30
C THR A 169 -0.26 -1.12 13.91
N VAL A 170 -0.19 -1.52 12.63
CA VAL A 170 0.86 -2.42 12.11
C VAL A 170 1.54 -1.78 10.91
N LEU A 171 2.86 -1.63 10.96
CA LEU A 171 3.70 -1.24 9.84
C LEU A 171 4.26 -2.51 9.18
N VAL A 172 4.13 -2.63 7.87
CA VAL A 172 4.79 -3.68 7.07
C VAL A 172 5.57 -3.03 5.95
N TYR A 173 6.85 -3.38 5.79
CA TYR A 173 7.64 -2.86 4.67
C TYR A 173 8.72 -3.83 4.20
N THR A 174 9.25 -3.55 3.01
CA THR A 174 10.40 -4.22 2.40
C THR A 174 11.39 -3.20 1.82
N THR A 175 12.67 -3.59 1.74
CA THR A 175 13.72 -2.89 0.97
C THR A 175 14.33 -3.80 -0.10
N GLY A 176 13.56 -4.79 -0.58
CA GLY A 176 14.00 -5.80 -1.55
C GLY A 176 14.74 -7.00 -0.95
N GLN A 177 14.73 -7.15 0.37
CA GLN A 177 15.39 -8.25 1.09
C GLN A 177 14.46 -8.87 2.13
N GLY A 178 13.32 -9.37 1.66
CA GLY A 178 12.28 -9.92 2.53
C GLY A 178 11.35 -8.83 3.10
N VAL A 179 10.35 -9.26 3.85
CA VAL A 179 9.25 -8.43 4.34
C VAL A 179 9.17 -8.54 5.86
N ASN A 180 9.07 -7.43 6.56
CA ASN A 180 8.97 -7.42 8.03
C ASN A 180 7.76 -6.61 8.49
N GLY A 181 7.12 -7.07 9.57
CA GLY A 181 5.96 -6.45 10.19
C GLY A 181 6.21 -6.05 11.64
N TYR A 182 5.79 -4.85 12.00
CA TYR A 182 5.99 -4.23 13.31
C TYR A 182 4.65 -3.78 13.86
N THR A 183 4.40 -4.06 15.13
CA THR A 183 3.18 -3.62 15.81
C THR A 183 3.52 -2.45 16.71
N LEU A 184 2.75 -1.36 16.64
CA LEU A 184 2.86 -0.23 17.54
C LEU A 184 2.42 -0.66 18.94
N ASP A 185 3.29 -0.47 19.94
CA ASP A 185 2.92 -0.51 21.35
C ASP A 185 2.61 0.92 21.82
N PRO A 186 1.34 1.27 22.06
CA PRO A 186 0.96 2.63 22.47
C PRO A 186 1.51 3.04 23.84
N SER A 187 1.86 2.07 24.70
CA SER A 187 2.35 2.36 26.06
C SER A 187 3.75 2.97 26.07
N VAL A 188 4.55 2.66 25.04
CA VAL A 188 5.92 3.17 24.85
C VAL A 188 6.07 4.03 23.59
N GLY A 189 5.08 4.01 22.68
CA GLY A 189 5.08 4.80 21.45
C GLY A 189 6.06 4.27 20.39
N GLU A 190 6.35 2.96 20.40
CA GLU A 190 7.34 2.32 19.55
C GLU A 190 6.75 1.19 18.70
N PHE A 191 7.20 1.09 17.45
CA PHE A 191 6.91 -0.07 16.60
C PHE A 191 7.89 -1.18 16.92
N LEU A 192 7.37 -2.32 17.36
CA LEU A 192 8.15 -3.48 17.77
C LEU A 192 8.01 -4.60 16.74
N LEU A 193 9.13 -5.24 16.37
CA LEU A 193 9.16 -6.35 15.44
C LEU A 193 8.26 -7.48 15.95
N SER A 194 7.25 -7.79 15.15
CA SER A 194 6.17 -8.72 15.49
C SER A 194 6.09 -9.88 14.50
N HIS A 195 6.50 -9.65 13.26
CA HIS A 195 6.51 -10.61 12.15
C HIS A 195 7.83 -10.45 11.39
N GLU A 196 8.78 -11.36 11.61
CA GLU A 196 10.06 -11.38 10.89
C GLU A 196 9.94 -12.25 9.63
N ASP A 197 10.54 -11.79 8.53
CA ASP A 197 10.60 -12.49 7.23
C ASP A 197 9.26 -13.11 6.79
N ILE A 198 8.24 -12.26 6.66
CA ILE A 198 6.90 -12.66 6.22
C ILE A 198 7.00 -13.37 4.86
N LYS A 199 6.50 -14.62 4.82
CA LYS A 199 6.27 -15.38 3.59
C LYS A 199 4.78 -15.63 3.42
N THR A 200 4.26 -15.27 2.25
CA THR A 200 2.87 -15.59 1.93
C THR A 200 2.75 -17.07 1.59
N PRO A 201 1.68 -17.76 2.01
CA PRO A 201 1.42 -19.12 1.55
C PRO A 201 1.36 -19.18 0.01
N PRO A 202 1.93 -20.22 -0.63
CA PRO A 202 1.92 -20.33 -2.10
C PRO A 202 0.50 -20.46 -2.67
N LYS A 203 -0.43 -20.98 -1.86
CA LYS A 203 -1.86 -21.13 -2.16
C LYS A 203 -2.68 -20.87 -0.89
N GLY A 204 -3.80 -20.18 -1.02
CA GLY A 204 -4.71 -19.89 0.09
C GLY A 204 -6.06 -20.60 -0.01
N LYS A 205 -6.99 -20.12 0.82
CA LYS A 205 -8.40 -20.57 0.86
C LYS A 205 -9.37 -19.38 0.96
N ILE A 206 -8.88 -18.18 0.65
CA ILE A 206 -9.61 -16.92 0.74
C ILE A 206 -9.55 -16.24 -0.61
N TYR A 207 -10.69 -15.69 -1.06
CA TYR A 207 -10.70 -14.72 -2.14
C TYR A 207 -11.39 -13.44 -1.69
N SER A 208 -10.91 -12.32 -2.21
CA SER A 208 -11.34 -10.99 -1.80
C SER A 208 -11.71 -10.19 -3.04
N ALA A 209 -12.99 -9.90 -3.22
CA ALA A 209 -13.49 -9.18 -4.37
C ALA A 209 -14.83 -8.51 -4.05
N ASN A 210 -15.09 -7.35 -4.68
CA ASN A 210 -16.41 -6.72 -4.65
C ASN A 210 -17.34 -7.40 -5.67
N GLU A 211 -18.00 -8.48 -5.27
CA GLU A 211 -18.95 -9.21 -6.13
C GLU A 211 -20.18 -8.39 -6.58
N GLY A 212 -20.43 -7.22 -5.97
CA GLY A 212 -21.43 -6.27 -6.50
C GLY A 212 -21.13 -5.80 -7.93
N ASN A 213 -19.86 -5.90 -8.36
CA ASN A 213 -19.44 -5.59 -9.72
C ASN A 213 -19.41 -6.81 -10.66
N ALA A 214 -19.84 -8.01 -10.21
CA ALA A 214 -19.66 -9.25 -10.96
C ALA A 214 -20.24 -9.23 -12.39
N LYS A 215 -21.36 -8.52 -12.60
CA LYS A 215 -21.98 -8.36 -13.92
C LYS A 215 -21.10 -7.60 -14.93
N PHE A 216 -20.16 -6.79 -14.44
CA PHE A 216 -19.26 -5.96 -15.25
C PHE A 216 -17.87 -6.58 -15.43
N TRP A 217 -17.62 -7.78 -14.91
CA TRP A 217 -16.35 -8.45 -15.14
C TRP A 217 -16.32 -9.19 -16.48
N ASN A 218 -15.11 -9.47 -16.98
CA ASN A 218 -14.96 -10.36 -18.13
C ASN A 218 -15.34 -11.81 -17.77
N GLU A 219 -15.58 -12.64 -18.79
CA GLU A 219 -16.00 -14.03 -18.59
C GLU A 219 -14.96 -14.89 -17.87
N GLY A 220 -13.66 -14.66 -18.12
CA GLY A 220 -12.58 -15.35 -17.41
C GLY A 220 -12.65 -15.14 -15.89
N THR A 221 -12.85 -13.90 -15.45
CA THR A 221 -13.01 -13.56 -14.03
C THR A 221 -14.27 -14.22 -13.45
N LYS A 222 -15.41 -14.16 -14.16
CA LYS A 222 -16.65 -14.79 -13.69
C LYS A 222 -16.50 -16.30 -13.53
N LYS A 223 -15.86 -16.96 -14.50
CA LYS A 223 -15.55 -18.40 -14.46
C LYS A 223 -14.61 -18.73 -13.31
N TYR A 224 -13.56 -17.92 -13.10
CA TYR A 224 -12.65 -18.10 -11.96
C TYR A 224 -13.37 -17.99 -10.62
N ILE A 225 -14.21 -16.96 -10.41
CA ILE A 225 -14.98 -16.82 -9.17
C ILE A 225 -15.95 -17.98 -8.97
N SER A 226 -16.57 -18.46 -10.03
CA SER A 226 -17.45 -19.64 -9.98
C SER A 226 -16.65 -20.89 -9.59
N HIS A 227 -15.48 -21.08 -10.20
CA HIS A 227 -14.54 -22.15 -9.86
C HIS A 227 -14.18 -22.11 -8.37
N LEU A 228 -13.85 -20.96 -7.80
CA LEU A 228 -13.53 -20.86 -6.36
C LEU A 228 -14.67 -21.27 -5.42
N LYS A 229 -15.93 -21.21 -5.87
CA LYS A 229 -17.13 -21.56 -5.09
C LYS A 229 -17.54 -23.03 -5.19
N GLU A 230 -16.97 -23.78 -6.12
CA GLU A 230 -17.27 -25.21 -6.28
C GLU A 230 -16.73 -26.01 -5.09
N LYS A 231 -17.38 -27.13 -4.79
CA LYS A 231 -16.89 -28.08 -3.78
C LYS A 231 -15.88 -29.02 -4.42
N ASP A 232 -14.63 -28.92 -3.98
CA ASP A 232 -13.55 -29.81 -4.41
C ASP A 232 -12.49 -29.89 -3.30
N SER A 233 -12.50 -31.01 -2.58
CA SER A 233 -11.59 -31.26 -1.46
C SER A 233 -10.13 -31.36 -1.89
N ASP A 234 -9.87 -31.83 -3.12
CA ASP A 234 -8.52 -32.13 -3.59
C ASP A 234 -7.76 -30.82 -3.85
N THR A 235 -8.48 -29.76 -4.23
CA THR A 235 -7.92 -28.42 -4.43
C THR A 235 -8.16 -27.46 -3.26
N GLY A 236 -8.81 -27.93 -2.18
CA GLY A 236 -9.09 -27.13 -0.98
C GLY A 236 -10.24 -26.13 -1.13
N ARG A 237 -11.15 -26.35 -2.10
CA ARG A 237 -12.33 -25.52 -2.38
C ARG A 237 -13.60 -26.08 -1.70
N PRO A 238 -14.59 -25.23 -1.38
CA PRO A 238 -14.74 -23.83 -1.76
C PRO A 238 -13.86 -22.88 -0.95
N TYR A 239 -13.49 -21.75 -1.56
CA TYR A 239 -12.79 -20.67 -0.85
C TYR A 239 -13.78 -19.81 -0.07
N SER A 240 -13.30 -19.22 1.03
CA SER A 240 -14.06 -18.23 1.80
C SER A 240 -13.97 -16.85 1.14
N LEU A 241 -15.12 -16.21 0.91
CA LEU A 241 -15.16 -14.78 0.56
C LEU A 241 -14.84 -13.93 1.79
N ARG A 242 -13.88 -13.02 1.66
CA ARG A 242 -13.61 -11.95 2.63
C ARG A 242 -13.35 -10.66 1.86
N TYR A 243 -14.11 -9.61 2.12
CA TYR A 243 -13.91 -8.32 1.49
C TYR A 243 -14.21 -7.23 2.52
N ILE A 244 -13.16 -6.62 3.05
CA ILE A 244 -13.24 -5.55 4.04
C ILE A 244 -13.64 -4.24 3.34
N GLY A 245 -13.16 -4.04 2.11
CA GLY A 245 -13.42 -2.81 1.34
C GLY A 245 -12.34 -1.74 1.53
N SER A 246 -11.24 -2.08 2.19
CA SER A 246 -9.98 -1.32 2.23
C SER A 246 -8.89 -2.21 1.63
N LEU A 247 -8.17 -1.70 0.62
CA LEU A 247 -7.17 -2.47 -0.12
C LEU A 247 -6.09 -3.00 0.83
N VAL A 248 -5.53 -2.14 1.68
CA VAL A 248 -4.45 -2.48 2.60
C VAL A 248 -4.88 -3.55 3.61
N SER A 249 -6.12 -3.47 4.10
CA SER A 249 -6.68 -4.42 5.06
C SER A 249 -6.93 -5.79 4.44
N ASP A 250 -7.50 -5.82 3.23
CA ASP A 250 -7.69 -7.07 2.49
C ASP A 250 -6.36 -7.69 2.05
N PHE A 251 -5.40 -6.86 1.63
CA PHE A 251 -4.05 -7.29 1.26
C PHE A 251 -3.31 -7.91 2.44
N HIS A 252 -3.28 -7.27 3.61
CA HIS A 252 -2.54 -7.75 4.77
C HIS A 252 -3.05 -9.10 5.27
N ARG A 253 -4.37 -9.29 5.30
CA ARG A 253 -4.96 -10.59 5.63
C ARG A 253 -4.46 -11.65 4.66
N ASN A 254 -4.50 -11.39 3.35
CA ASN A 254 -4.08 -12.36 2.35
C ASN A 254 -2.56 -12.58 2.34
N LEU A 255 -1.77 -11.56 2.68
CA LEU A 255 -0.32 -11.69 2.86
C LEU A 255 0.00 -12.74 3.93
N LEU A 256 -0.69 -12.68 5.08
CA LEU A 256 -0.45 -13.59 6.21
C LEU A 256 -1.15 -14.95 6.07
N TYR A 257 -2.40 -14.97 5.60
CA TYR A 257 -3.23 -16.19 5.56
C TYR A 257 -3.23 -16.89 4.21
N GLY A 258 -2.64 -16.27 3.18
CA GLY A 258 -2.73 -16.71 1.81
C GLY A 258 -4.10 -16.41 1.20
N GLY A 259 -4.16 -16.52 -0.12
CA GLY A 259 -5.35 -16.29 -0.92
C GLY A 259 -5.12 -15.18 -1.93
N ILE A 260 -6.20 -14.66 -2.48
CA ILE A 260 -6.15 -13.74 -3.61
C ILE A 260 -7.08 -12.55 -3.40
N PHE A 261 -6.58 -11.35 -3.71
CA PHE A 261 -7.37 -10.14 -3.84
C PHE A 261 -7.57 -9.85 -5.34
N LEU A 262 -8.80 -9.48 -5.71
CA LEU A 262 -9.18 -9.16 -7.08
C LEU A 262 -9.88 -7.80 -7.16
N TYR A 263 -9.24 -6.88 -7.87
CA TYR A 263 -9.84 -5.68 -8.42
C TYR A 263 -9.62 -5.67 -9.95
N PRO A 264 -10.30 -6.55 -10.70
CA PRO A 264 -10.12 -6.66 -12.13
C PRO A 264 -10.67 -5.41 -12.84
N ALA A 265 -10.37 -5.27 -14.13
CA ALA A 265 -10.98 -4.23 -14.94
C ALA A 265 -12.51 -4.37 -14.94
N ASP A 266 -13.22 -3.24 -14.81
CA ASP A 266 -14.66 -3.20 -15.02
C ASP A 266 -14.99 -2.83 -16.47
N TYR A 267 -16.00 -3.50 -17.02
CA TYR A 267 -16.49 -3.35 -18.39
C TYR A 267 -17.86 -2.67 -18.41
N LYS A 268 -18.11 -1.71 -17.51
CA LYS A 268 -19.31 -0.86 -17.59
C LYS A 268 -19.41 -0.16 -18.95
N ASP A 269 -18.26 0.30 -19.45
CA ASP A 269 -18.05 0.62 -20.86
C ASP A 269 -17.18 -0.47 -21.49
N PRO A 270 -17.74 -1.40 -22.28
CA PRO A 270 -16.98 -2.49 -22.90
C PRO A 270 -15.85 -2.02 -23.82
N LYS A 271 -15.92 -0.79 -24.35
CA LYS A 271 -14.89 -0.24 -25.24
C LYS A 271 -13.72 0.37 -24.48
N ASN A 272 -13.90 0.65 -23.20
CA ASN A 272 -12.90 1.30 -22.36
C ASN A 272 -12.89 0.65 -20.97
N PRO A 273 -12.39 -0.59 -20.85
CA PRO A 273 -12.29 -1.26 -19.56
C PRO A 273 -11.32 -0.53 -18.66
N LYS A 274 -11.72 -0.27 -17.40
CA LYS A 274 -10.93 0.55 -16.47
C LYS A 274 -10.55 -0.22 -15.22
N GLY A 275 -9.31 -0.01 -14.77
CA GLY A 275 -8.92 -0.27 -13.39
C GLY A 275 -9.45 0.83 -12.46
N LYS A 276 -9.51 0.55 -11.16
CA LYS A 276 -9.85 1.57 -10.15
C LYS A 276 -8.64 2.07 -9.38
N LEU A 277 -7.75 1.14 -9.00
CA LEU A 277 -6.61 1.41 -8.14
C LEU A 277 -5.48 2.07 -8.93
N ARG A 278 -4.71 2.94 -8.28
CA ARG A 278 -3.60 3.67 -8.87
C ARG A 278 -2.33 2.85 -8.86
N LEU A 279 -1.55 2.97 -9.92
CA LEU A 279 -0.34 2.19 -10.10
C LEU A 279 0.72 2.58 -9.06
N LEU A 280 0.99 3.88 -8.92
CA LEU A 280 2.18 4.39 -8.24
C LEU A 280 2.14 4.28 -6.71
N TYR A 281 0.99 4.51 -6.09
CA TYR A 281 0.84 4.58 -4.63
C TYR A 281 -0.05 3.49 -4.03
N GLU A 282 -0.70 2.65 -4.85
CA GLU A 282 -1.50 1.50 -4.37
C GLU A 282 -0.94 0.18 -4.91
N ALA A 283 -0.93 -0.03 -6.24
CA ALA A 283 -0.61 -1.33 -6.82
C ALA A 283 0.88 -1.70 -6.76
N SER A 284 1.78 -0.83 -7.22
CA SER A 284 3.23 -1.06 -7.24
C SER A 284 3.85 -1.30 -5.85
N PRO A 285 3.54 -0.51 -4.79
CA PRO A 285 4.09 -0.77 -3.46
C PRO A 285 3.63 -2.12 -2.88
N LEU A 286 2.36 -2.48 -3.04
CA LEU A 286 1.86 -3.78 -2.56
C LEU A 286 2.40 -4.94 -3.41
N ALA A 287 2.60 -4.74 -4.72
CA ALA A 287 3.24 -5.70 -5.60
C ALA A 287 4.69 -6.00 -5.18
N PHE A 288 5.45 -4.97 -4.78
CA PHE A 288 6.80 -5.18 -4.29
C PHE A 288 6.82 -6.02 -3.02
N ILE A 289 5.91 -5.73 -2.09
CA ILE A 289 5.79 -6.49 -0.83
C ILE A 289 5.42 -7.96 -1.11
N ILE A 290 4.39 -8.21 -1.94
CA ILE A 290 3.94 -9.59 -2.15
C ILE A 290 5.00 -10.43 -2.86
N GLU A 291 5.74 -9.86 -3.83
CA GLU A 291 6.80 -10.58 -4.53
C GLU A 291 7.96 -10.92 -3.58
N GLN A 292 8.34 -9.99 -2.69
CA GLN A 292 9.33 -10.23 -1.63
C GLN A 292 8.86 -11.28 -0.61
N ALA A 293 7.54 -11.41 -0.43
CA ALA A 293 6.93 -12.46 0.39
C ALA A 293 6.74 -13.80 -0.36
N GLY A 294 7.05 -13.88 -1.66
CA GLY A 294 6.95 -15.09 -2.48
C GLY A 294 5.62 -15.28 -3.23
N GLY A 295 4.74 -14.27 -3.23
CA GLY A 295 3.51 -14.25 -4.01
C GLY A 295 3.66 -13.58 -5.37
N MET A 296 2.57 -13.06 -5.91
CA MET A 296 2.53 -12.45 -7.25
C MET A 296 1.48 -11.34 -7.36
N ALA A 297 1.73 -10.36 -8.23
CA ALA A 297 0.79 -9.30 -8.60
C ALA A 297 0.71 -9.14 -10.13
N THR A 298 -0.50 -8.99 -10.69
CA THR A 298 -0.72 -8.85 -12.13
C THR A 298 -1.97 -8.02 -12.43
N THR A 299 -2.02 -7.41 -13.61
CA THR A 299 -3.27 -6.87 -14.18
C THR A 299 -4.21 -7.96 -14.71
N GLY A 300 -3.74 -9.22 -14.70
CA GLY A 300 -4.30 -10.36 -15.42
C GLY A 300 -3.59 -10.63 -16.75
N LYS A 301 -2.81 -9.66 -17.27
CA LYS A 301 -2.06 -9.79 -18.53
C LYS A 301 -0.56 -9.51 -18.37
N GLU A 302 -0.22 -8.48 -17.60
CA GLU A 302 1.18 -8.08 -17.35
C GLU A 302 1.49 -8.11 -15.85
N ASN A 303 2.76 -8.20 -15.49
CA ASN A 303 3.20 -8.05 -14.09
C ASN A 303 3.13 -6.56 -13.70
N ILE A 304 2.56 -6.26 -12.53
CA ILE A 304 2.47 -4.89 -11.99
C ILE A 304 3.86 -4.23 -11.90
N MET A 305 4.88 -4.98 -11.48
CA MET A 305 6.23 -4.43 -11.27
C MET A 305 6.94 -3.99 -12.56
N ASP A 306 6.49 -4.50 -13.71
CA ASP A 306 7.11 -4.24 -15.02
C ASP A 306 6.47 -3.07 -15.80
N ILE A 307 5.32 -2.58 -15.36
CA ILE A 307 4.56 -1.51 -16.02
C ILE A 307 5.37 -0.21 -15.97
N VAL A 308 5.54 0.43 -17.14
CA VAL A 308 6.06 1.81 -17.24
C VAL A 308 4.90 2.77 -17.01
N PRO A 309 4.89 3.56 -15.92
CA PRO A 309 3.85 4.55 -15.70
C PRO A 309 3.90 5.65 -16.77
N THR A 310 2.75 6.06 -17.29
CA THR A 310 2.63 7.16 -18.27
C THR A 310 2.06 8.44 -17.68
N GLU A 311 1.38 8.34 -16.56
CA GLU A 311 0.75 9.46 -15.85
C GLU A 311 0.83 9.22 -14.35
N LEU A 312 0.79 10.31 -13.56
CA LEU A 312 0.91 10.23 -12.10
C LEU A 312 -0.23 9.38 -11.52
N HIS A 313 -1.45 9.66 -11.95
CA HIS A 313 -2.69 9.06 -11.44
C HIS A 313 -3.14 7.81 -12.22
N GLN A 314 -2.20 7.10 -12.86
CA GLN A 314 -2.52 5.97 -13.74
C GLN A 314 -3.27 4.88 -13.00
N LYS A 315 -4.44 4.48 -13.50
CA LYS A 315 -5.23 3.39 -12.92
C LYS A 315 -4.95 2.05 -13.58
N VAL A 316 -4.92 1.00 -12.77
CA VAL A 316 -4.66 -0.37 -13.23
C VAL A 316 -5.60 -1.38 -12.56
N PRO A 317 -5.96 -2.48 -13.26
CA PRO A 317 -6.49 -3.68 -12.60
C PRO A 317 -5.43 -4.27 -11.67
N LEU A 318 -5.85 -4.84 -10.55
CA LEU A 318 -4.93 -5.47 -9.60
C LEU A 318 -5.45 -6.82 -9.15
N ILE A 319 -4.68 -7.86 -9.43
CA ILE A 319 -4.88 -9.21 -8.94
C ILE A 319 -3.61 -9.62 -8.22
N ILE A 320 -3.71 -9.87 -6.92
CA ILE A 320 -2.55 -9.93 -6.04
C ILE A 320 -2.74 -10.94 -4.91
N GLY A 321 -1.70 -11.71 -4.57
CA GLY A 321 -1.71 -12.63 -3.43
C GLY A 321 -0.82 -13.86 -3.63
N SER A 322 -1.29 -14.99 -3.13
CA SER A 322 -0.66 -16.30 -3.25
C SER A 322 -0.38 -16.66 -4.70
N LYS A 323 0.87 -17.06 -4.99
CA LYS A 323 1.37 -17.25 -6.36
C LYS A 323 0.54 -18.25 -7.17
N GLU A 324 0.16 -19.38 -6.59
CA GLU A 324 -0.62 -20.42 -7.30
C GLU A 324 -2.05 -19.95 -7.60
N ASP A 325 -2.67 -19.18 -6.71
CA ASP A 325 -4.01 -18.62 -6.92
C ASP A 325 -3.99 -17.59 -8.06
N VAL A 326 -2.99 -16.70 -8.08
CA VAL A 326 -2.81 -15.70 -9.14
C VAL A 326 -2.54 -16.35 -10.50
N LEU A 327 -1.67 -17.37 -10.55
CA LEU A 327 -1.41 -18.14 -11.78
C LEU A 327 -2.66 -18.86 -12.28
N THR A 328 -3.49 -19.38 -11.36
CA THR A 328 -4.76 -20.01 -11.72
C THR A 328 -5.71 -18.97 -12.34
N TYR A 329 -5.86 -17.80 -11.73
CA TYR A 329 -6.64 -16.70 -12.30
C TYR A 329 -6.19 -16.32 -13.72
N GLN A 330 -4.88 -16.19 -13.95
CA GLN A 330 -4.34 -15.84 -15.27
C GLN A 330 -4.73 -16.86 -16.36
N LYS A 331 -4.75 -18.16 -16.04
CA LYS A 331 -5.22 -19.20 -16.98
C LYS A 331 -6.68 -18.97 -17.38
N PHE A 332 -7.56 -18.71 -16.42
CA PHE A 332 -8.97 -18.42 -16.70
C PHE A 332 -9.15 -17.17 -17.57
N VAL A 333 -8.32 -16.14 -17.40
CA VAL A 333 -8.42 -14.93 -18.23
C VAL A 333 -7.86 -15.15 -19.63
N ALA A 334 -6.74 -15.88 -19.77
CA ALA A 334 -6.13 -16.18 -21.07
C ALA A 334 -7.03 -17.06 -21.97
N ASP A 335 -7.69 -18.07 -21.38
CA ASP A 335 -8.56 -19.00 -22.12
C ASP A 335 -9.87 -18.34 -22.63
N ASN A 336 -10.14 -17.08 -22.24
CA ASN A 336 -11.36 -16.35 -22.59
C ASN A 336 -11.08 -15.05 -23.37
N THR A 337 -9.88 -14.88 -23.91
CA THR A 337 -9.51 -13.76 -24.82
C THR A 337 -9.62 -14.12 -26.31
N GLY A 338 -10.52 -15.05 -26.66
CA GLY A 338 -10.80 -15.48 -28.04
C GLY A 338 -11.74 -14.57 -28.81
#